data_AF-A0A0P6XI16-F1
#
_entry.id   AF-A0A0P6XI16-F1
#
_cell.length_a   1.000
_cell.length_b   1.000
_cell.length_c   1.000
_cell.angle_alpha   90.00
_cell.angle_beta   90.00
_cell.angle_gamma   90.00
#
_symmetry.space_group_name_H-M   'P 1'
#
loop_
_entity.id
_entity.type
_entity.pdbx_description
1 polymer ?
#
loop_
_entity_poly.entity_id
_entity_poly.type
_entity_poly.pdbx_seq_one_letter_code
_entity_poly.pdbx_strand_id
1 'polypeptide(L)'
;MTRRIWQAPPGYYWKVIVDPTRTGDEPGMFYGGHFRWTDIVLPGWDEESKRIPCPWPSGTVFENVKTGERVVVRKGRVIRLEQNRTMEMVRWTAVSSD
;
A
#
# COMPACT_ATOMS: atom_id res chain seq x y z
N MET A 1 3.28 10.80 27.69
CA MET A 1 4.09 10.18 26.61
C MET A 1 3.55 10.66 25.28
N THR A 2 4.21 11.63 24.65
CA THR A 2 3.84 12.11 23.32
C THR A 2 4.19 11.00 22.32
N ARG A 3 3.20 10.26 21.80
CA ARG A 3 3.41 9.36 20.67
C ARG A 3 3.93 10.23 19.53
N ARG A 4 5.22 10.14 19.21
CA ARG A 4 5.72 10.68 17.95
C ARG A 4 5.01 9.87 16.86
N ILE A 5 3.98 10.47 16.27
CA ILE A 5 3.36 9.92 15.07
C ILE A 5 4.45 10.00 14.02
N TRP A 6 5.03 8.85 13.68
CA TRP A 6 5.98 8.79 12.58
C TRP A 6 5.26 9.30 11.34
N GLN A 7 5.76 10.37 10.75
CA GLN A 7 5.24 10.92 9.51
C GLN A 7 6.19 10.54 8.40
N ALA A 8 5.64 9.94 7.35
CA ALA A 8 6.42 9.66 6.15
C ALA A 8 6.99 10.97 5.58
N PRO A 9 8.24 10.98 5.07
CA PRO A 9 8.77 12.13 4.36
C PRO A 9 7.83 12.53 3.21
N PRO A 10 7.78 13.83 2.85
CA PRO A 10 6.93 14.28 1.75
C PRO A 10 7.15 13.47 0.46
N GLY A 11 6.07 12.93 -0.08
CA GLY A 11 6.07 12.12 -1.31
C GLY A 11 6.12 10.61 -1.08
N TYR A 12 6.51 10.13 0.10
CA TYR A 12 6.65 8.70 0.43
C TYR A 12 5.36 8.14 1.04
N TYR A 13 4.24 8.31 0.35
CA TYR A 13 2.93 7.98 0.91
C TYR A 13 2.50 6.54 0.66
N TRP A 14 3.24 5.75 -0.13
CA TRP A 14 2.86 4.38 -0.47
C TRP A 14 3.58 3.40 0.43
N LYS A 15 2.85 2.81 1.37
CA LYS A 15 3.36 1.82 2.32
C LYS A 15 3.14 0.41 1.78
N VAL A 16 4.15 -0.45 1.85
CA VAL A 16 3.98 -1.89 1.58
C VAL A 16 3.21 -2.53 2.73
N ILE A 17 2.04 -3.08 2.43
CA ILE A 17 1.17 -3.77 3.39
C ILE A 17 1.05 -5.28 3.14
N VAL A 18 1.49 -5.74 1.96
CA VAL A 18 1.70 -7.16 1.66
C VAL A 18 2.99 -7.28 0.88
N ASP A 19 3.89 -8.13 1.36
CA ASP A 19 5.18 -8.40 0.74
C ASP A 19 5.32 -9.90 0.41
N PRO A 20 5.36 -10.29 -0.87
CA PRO A 20 5.53 -11.68 -1.30
C PRO A 20 6.89 -12.29 -0.96
N THR A 21 7.88 -11.46 -0.60
CA THR A 21 9.20 -11.93 -0.17
C THR A 21 9.20 -12.40 1.29
N ARG A 22 8.06 -12.30 1.99
CA ARG A 22 7.88 -12.81 3.36
C ARG A 22 8.15 -14.32 3.41
N THR A 23 9.03 -14.75 4.31
CA THR A 23 9.32 -16.17 4.58
C THR A 23 9.19 -16.47 6.07
N GLY A 24 8.19 -17.28 6.44
CA GLY A 24 7.92 -17.62 7.84
C GLY A 24 7.61 -16.38 8.69
N ASP A 25 8.44 -16.15 9.69
CA ASP A 25 8.33 -15.02 10.63
C ASP A 25 9.00 -13.74 10.10
N GLU A 26 9.83 -13.83 9.07
CA GLU A 26 10.44 -12.64 8.47
C GLU A 26 9.38 -11.83 7.73
N PRO A 27 9.26 -10.51 7.97
CA PRO A 27 8.16 -9.70 7.46
C PRO A 27 8.18 -9.52 5.93
N GLY A 28 9.28 -9.85 5.26
CA GLY A 28 9.55 -9.53 3.86
C GLY A 28 10.51 -8.34 3.74
N MET A 29 11.26 -8.30 2.65
CA MET A 29 12.35 -7.32 2.41
C MET A 29 11.87 -5.86 2.42
N PHE A 30 10.62 -5.61 2.05
CA PHE A 30 10.05 -4.28 1.84
C PHE A 30 8.86 -3.97 2.74
N TYR A 31 8.35 -4.95 3.50
CA TYR A 31 7.16 -4.79 4.33
C TYR A 31 7.28 -3.60 5.31
N GLY A 32 6.25 -2.76 5.33
CA GLY A 32 6.22 -1.54 6.16
C GLY A 32 7.04 -0.37 5.60
N GLY A 33 7.87 -0.60 4.57
CA GLY A 33 8.60 0.44 3.85
C GLY A 33 7.66 1.42 3.16
N HIS A 34 8.10 2.68 3.06
CA HIS A 34 7.37 3.77 2.43
C HIS A 34 8.09 4.23 1.17
N PHE A 35 7.34 4.41 0.10
CA PHE A 35 7.86 4.66 -1.25
C PHE A 35 7.10 5.79 -1.93
N ARG A 36 7.74 6.41 -2.91
CA ARG A 36 7.11 7.38 -3.81
C ARG A 36 6.34 6.61 -4.88
N TRP A 37 5.36 7.27 -5.49
CA TRP A 37 4.64 6.69 -6.62
C TRP A 37 5.59 6.33 -7.78
N THR A 38 6.59 7.18 -8.03
CA THR A 38 7.62 6.97 -9.06
C THR A 38 8.55 5.80 -8.78
N ASP A 39 8.63 5.33 -7.54
CA ASP A 39 9.40 4.13 -7.18
C ASP A 39 8.62 2.85 -7.53
N ILE A 40 7.30 2.96 -7.71
CA ILE A 40 6.37 1.85 -7.98
C ILE A 40 6.03 1.78 -9.47
N VAL A 41 5.65 2.92 -10.05
CA VAL A 41 5.37 3.09 -11.47
C VAL A 41 6.46 3.96 -12.06
N LEU A 42 7.31 3.34 -12.87
CA LEU A 42 8.37 4.05 -13.58
C LEU A 42 7.74 5.07 -14.54
N PRO A 43 8.27 6.31 -14.61
CA PRO A 43 7.79 7.29 -15.56
C PRO A 43 8.03 6.77 -16.98
N GLY A 44 6.96 6.62 -17.76
CA GLY A 44 7.06 6.34 -19.19
C GLY A 44 6.87 7.63 -19.98
N TRP A 45 7.89 8.04 -20.74
CA TRP A 45 7.79 9.19 -21.66
C TRP A 45 7.47 8.77 -23.10
N ASP A 46 7.66 7.48 -23.42
CA ASP A 46 7.37 6.88 -24.72
C ASP A 46 6.64 5.52 -24.56
N GLU A 47 6.17 4.97 -25.68
CA GLU A 47 5.48 3.66 -25.73
C GLU A 47 6.38 2.48 -25.34
N GLU A 48 7.70 2.63 -25.41
CA GLU A 48 8.66 1.60 -25.02
C GLU A 48 8.82 1.53 -23.50
N SER A 49 8.89 2.68 -22.84
CA SER A 49 8.98 2.80 -21.38
C SER A 49 7.71 2.30 -20.69
N LYS A 50 6.54 2.43 -21.34
CA LYS A 50 5.29 1.81 -20.86
C LYS A 50 5.31 0.27 -20.86
N ARG A 51 6.26 -0.35 -21.58
CA ARG A 51 6.45 -1.80 -21.61
C ARG A 51 7.39 -2.29 -20.51
N ILE A 52 8.10 -1.40 -19.82
CA ILE A 52 8.98 -1.79 -18.71
C ILE A 52 8.09 -2.33 -17.59
N PRO A 53 8.25 -3.62 -17.20
CA PRO A 53 7.46 -4.17 -16.12
C PRO A 53 7.79 -3.46 -14.81
N CYS A 54 6.78 -3.26 -13.98
CA CYS A 54 6.94 -2.84 -12.60
C CYS A 54 8.00 -3.74 -11.92
N PRO A 55 9.06 -3.17 -11.33
CA PRO A 55 10.19 -3.94 -10.82
C PRO A 55 9.85 -4.73 -9.55
N TRP A 56 8.65 -4.54 -9.02
CA TRP A 56 8.21 -5.15 -7.77
C TRP A 56 7.71 -6.58 -7.97
N PRO A 57 7.91 -7.46 -6.98
CA PRO A 57 7.38 -8.82 -7.01
C PRO A 57 5.86 -8.83 -7.24
N SER A 58 5.38 -9.80 -8.02
CA SER A 58 3.94 -10.00 -8.16
C SER A 58 3.34 -10.42 -6.82
N GLY A 59 2.24 -9.77 -6.44
CA GLY A 59 1.59 -9.92 -5.13
C GLY A 59 1.91 -8.80 -4.15
N THR A 60 2.88 -7.92 -4.43
CA THR A 60 3.14 -6.76 -3.57
C THR A 60 1.92 -5.84 -3.56
N VAL A 61 1.48 -5.45 -2.36
CA VAL A 61 0.36 -4.51 -2.17
C VAL A 61 0.87 -3.26 -1.47
N PHE A 62 0.58 -2.12 -2.08
CA PHE A 62 0.83 -0.81 -1.50
C PHE A 62 -0.48 -0.17 -1.07
N GLU A 63 -0.43 0.52 0.07
CA GLU A 63 -1.50 1.39 0.55
C GLU A 63 -0.99 2.82 0.64
N ASN A 64 -1.74 3.77 0.06
CA ASN A 64 -1.47 5.18 0.22
C ASN A 64 -1.93 5.63 1.61
N VAL A 65 -1.01 5.98 2.49
CA VAL A 65 -1.29 6.32 3.90
C VAL A 65 -2.13 7.60 4.05
N LYS A 66 -2.26 8.43 3.01
CA LYS A 66 -3.10 9.63 3.02
C LYS A 66 -4.52 9.37 2.56
N THR A 67 -4.71 8.53 1.55
CA THR A 67 -6.02 8.32 0.90
C THR A 67 -6.66 6.97 1.21
N GLY A 68 -5.88 6.02 1.76
CA GLY A 68 -6.29 4.62 1.92
C GLY A 68 -6.41 3.86 0.58
N GLU A 69 -6.00 4.48 -0.54
CA GLU A 69 -5.98 3.82 -1.84
C GLU A 69 -5.03 2.63 -1.83
N ARG A 70 -5.43 1.51 -2.43
CA ARG A 70 -4.57 0.33 -2.53
C ARG A 70 -4.28 -0.03 -3.98
N VAL A 71 -3.05 -0.44 -4.24
CA VAL A 71 -2.63 -0.99 -5.53
C VAL A 71 -1.92 -2.32 -5.33
N VAL A 72 -2.10 -3.25 -6.27
CA VAL A 72 -1.45 -4.56 -6.27
C VAL A 72 -0.61 -4.71 -7.53
N VAL A 73 0.57 -5.30 -7.39
CA VAL A 73 1.43 -5.68 -8.50
C VAL A 73 1.02 -7.06 -9.00
N ARG A 74 0.65 -7.18 -10.28
CA ARG A 74 0.32 -8.45 -10.93
C ARG A 74 1.05 -8.54 -12.27
N LYS A 75 1.92 -9.55 -12.42
CA LYS A 75 2.67 -9.83 -13.66
C LYS A 75 3.35 -8.57 -14.22
N GLY A 76 4.05 -7.83 -13.35
CA GLY A 76 4.76 -6.60 -13.71
C GLY A 76 3.84 -5.39 -13.99
N ARG A 77 2.55 -5.44 -13.63
CA ARG A 77 1.62 -4.32 -13.79
C ARG A 77 1.05 -3.88 -12.45
N VAL A 78 0.85 -2.58 -12.27
CA VAL A 78 0.22 -2.00 -11.09
C VAL A 78 -1.27 -1.84 -11.34
N ILE A 79 -2.10 -2.45 -10.50
CA ILE A 79 -3.56 -2.46 -10.63
C ILE A 79 -4.16 -1.83 -9.38
N ARG A 80 -5.06 -0.85 -9.53
CA ARG A 80 -5.81 -0.26 -8.42
C ARG A 80 -6.84 -1.26 -7.91
N LEU A 81 -6.93 -1.39 -6.59
CA LEU A 81 -7.96 -2.19 -5.93
C LEU A 81 -9.16 -1.28 -5.66
N GLU A 82 -10.32 -1.63 -6.21
CA GLU A 82 -11.57 -0.94 -5.91
C GLU A 82 -11.85 -1.03 -4.41
N GLN A 83 -12.09 0.12 -3.78
CA GLN A 83 -12.48 0.19 -2.38
C GLN A 83 -13.94 -0.26 -2.27
N ASN A 84 -14.20 -1.53 -1.98
CA ASN A 84 -15.51 -1.93 -1.47
C ASN A 84 -15.64 -1.34 -0.07
N ARG A 85 -16.17 -0.12 -0.02
CA ARG A 85 -16.27 0.71 1.17
C ARG A 85 -17.45 0.24 2.02
N THR A 86 -17.38 -0.97 2.56
CA THR A 86 -18.30 -1.42 3.62
C THR A 86 -17.87 -0.73 4.92
N MET A 87 -18.20 0.56 5.03
CA MET A 87 -18.28 1.25 6.31
C MET A 87 -19.52 0.73 7.06
N GLU A 88 -19.54 -0.55 7.45
CA GLU A 88 -20.34 -0.98 8.60
C GLU A 88 -19.54 -0.66 9.85
N MET A 89 -19.50 0.62 10.17
CA MET A 89 -19.23 1.07 11.51
C MET A 89 -20.46 0.67 12.33
N VAL A 90 -20.51 -0.62 12.73
CA VAL A 90 -21.40 -1.09 13.78
C VAL A 90 -20.99 -0.31 15.01
N ARG A 91 -21.70 0.79 15.22
CA ARG A 91 -21.67 1.61 16.41
C ARG A 91 -22.32 0.75 17.50
N TRP A 92 -21.54 -0.18 18.05
CA TRP A 92 -21.74 -0.68 19.40
C TRP A 92 -21.57 0.50 20.36
N THR A 93 -22.58 1.36 20.45
CA THR A 93 -22.84 2.07 21.69
C THR A 93 -23.53 1.07 22.60
N ALA A 94 -22.74 0.66 23.59
CA ALA A 94 -23.09 -0.28 24.62
C ALA A 94 -24.45 0.00 25.25
N VAL A 95 -25.13 -1.11 25.50
CA VAL A 95 -26.09 -1.30 26.57
C VAL A 95 -25.48 -0.81 27.89
N SER A 96 -26.16 0.14 28.53
CA SER A 96 -26.18 0.35 29.98
C SER A 96 -27.64 0.73 30.28
N SER A 97 -28.49 -0.24 30.59
CA SER A 97 -28.89 -0.64 31.95
C SER A 97 -29.67 0.47 32.66
N ASP A 98 -30.96 0.19 32.90
CA ASP A 98 -31.89 0.90 33.78
C ASP A 98 -31.30 1.25 35.16
#